data_AF-A0A4Q5LQY7-F1
#
_entry.id   AF-A0A4Q5LQY7-F1
#
_cell.length_a   1.000
_cell.length_b   1.000
_cell.length_c   1.000
_cell.angle_alpha   90.00
_cell.angle_beta   90.00
_cell.angle_gamma   90.00
#
_symmetry.space_group_name_H-M   'P 1'
#
loop_
_entity.id
_entity.type
_entity.pdbx_description
1 polymer ?
#
loop_
_entity_poly.entity_id
_entity_poly.type
_entity_poly.pdbx_seq_one_letter_code
_entity_poly.pdbx_strand_id
1 'polypeptide(L)'
;MISTTYSLHHIHHDTRFGFDADDYSRFKFGDGAVSKDFGTALAEGFINDYLATNPVTRQIVVISSPYSFIPTATFAMKDWFVYRLNHWLAEKGLPVVQETKVHRTITYKEDYGELNAEQRMNLIGNDRFHIDKDFLTGKTLIFLDDIRITGSHERMIMKMVKAYGLDNDIHMLYFAELMNKDIHPNVENYLNYHHVKSIFHLEDIIKSGDFRINTRIVKYILNYSFDGFSLFIENQSAAFAEQLYNMALGNGYHTIEAYEQNLTFIKQQLLEPSALEKMGE
;
A
#
# COMPACT_ATOMS: atom_id res chain seq x y z
N MET A 1 -4.69 -19.30 -19.72
CA MET A 1 -4.92 -18.23 -18.72
C MET A 1 -6.14 -18.57 -17.89
N ILE A 2 -5.92 -19.02 -16.67
CA ILE A 2 -6.96 -19.09 -15.64
C ILE A 2 -6.72 -17.89 -14.70
N SER A 3 -7.76 -17.09 -14.46
CA SER A 3 -7.75 -16.05 -13.42
C SER A 3 -8.58 -16.54 -12.25
N THR A 4 -7.96 -16.62 -11.08
CA THR A 4 -8.61 -17.03 -9.83
C THR A 4 -8.57 -15.86 -8.85
N THR A 5 -9.70 -15.55 -8.22
CA THR A 5 -9.74 -14.58 -7.11
C THR A 5 -9.86 -15.35 -5.80
N TYR A 6 -9.07 -14.96 -4.82
CA TYR A 6 -9.15 -15.44 -3.44
C TYR A 6 -9.19 -14.24 -2.49
N SER A 7 -10.10 -14.28 -1.52
CA SER A 7 -10.15 -13.33 -0.43
C SER A 7 -10.30 -14.08 0.89
N LEU A 8 -9.54 -13.68 1.91
CA LEU A 8 -9.59 -14.36 3.21
C LEU A 8 -10.89 -14.03 3.96
N HIS A 9 -11.26 -12.75 3.99
CA HIS A 9 -12.46 -12.27 4.67
C HIS A 9 -13.54 -11.81 3.69
N HIS A 10 -14.77 -12.26 3.92
CA HIS A 10 -15.94 -11.88 3.12
C HIS A 10 -16.86 -10.93 3.90
N ILE A 11 -16.92 -9.68 3.45
CA ILE A 11 -17.70 -8.62 4.09
C ILE A 11 -19.13 -8.65 3.55
N HIS A 12 -20.07 -9.07 4.41
CA HIS A 12 -21.50 -9.06 4.12
C HIS A 12 -22.28 -7.96 4.87
N HIS A 13 -21.64 -7.35 5.87
CA HIS A 13 -22.21 -6.31 6.71
C HIS A 13 -21.23 -5.14 6.87
N ASP A 14 -21.76 -3.94 7.03
CA ASP A 14 -21.02 -2.68 7.21
C ASP A 14 -20.43 -2.49 8.62
N THR A 15 -20.68 -3.43 9.52
CA THR A 15 -20.24 -3.42 10.93
C THR A 15 -19.53 -4.71 11.36
N ARG A 16 -19.47 -5.72 10.48
CA ARG A 16 -18.83 -7.02 10.75
C ARG A 16 -17.98 -7.44 9.56
N PHE A 17 -16.67 -7.28 9.68
CA PHE A 17 -15.73 -7.44 8.57
C PHE A 17 -14.97 -8.77 8.58
N GLY A 18 -14.96 -9.49 9.71
CA GLY A 18 -14.15 -10.70 9.91
C GLY A 18 -12.74 -10.42 10.42
N PHE A 19 -12.38 -9.15 10.57
CA PHE A 19 -11.15 -8.62 11.17
C PHE A 19 -11.49 -7.33 11.93
N ASP A 20 -10.55 -6.86 12.76
CA ASP A 20 -10.73 -5.64 13.53
C ASP A 20 -10.54 -4.38 12.64
N ALA A 21 -11.46 -3.43 12.77
CA ALA A 21 -11.46 -2.21 11.94
C ALA A 21 -10.38 -1.21 12.36
N ASP A 22 -10.01 -1.15 13.64
CA ASP A 22 -8.88 -0.36 14.11
C ASP A 22 -7.59 -0.94 13.55
N ASP A 23 -7.40 -2.26 13.61
CA ASP A 23 -6.24 -2.92 13.00
C ASP A 23 -6.13 -2.58 11.51
N TYR A 24 -7.21 -2.67 10.75
CA TYR A 24 -7.18 -2.29 9.34
C TYR A 24 -6.79 -0.82 9.13
N SER A 25 -7.33 0.10 9.94
CA SER A 25 -6.94 1.51 9.88
C SER A 25 -5.45 1.69 10.18
N ARG A 26 -4.95 1.09 11.26
CA ARG A 26 -3.54 1.13 11.67
C ARG A 26 -2.61 0.56 10.60
N PHE A 27 -2.98 -0.59 10.02
CA PHE A 27 -2.29 -1.20 8.88
C PHE A 27 -2.14 -0.21 7.72
N LYS A 28 -3.23 0.47 7.33
CA LYS A 28 -3.22 1.44 6.22
C LYS A 28 -2.32 2.65 6.50
N PHE A 29 -2.02 2.92 7.77
CA PHE A 29 -1.13 3.98 8.23
C PHE A 29 0.27 3.49 8.65
N GLY A 30 0.61 2.22 8.45
CA GLY A 30 1.98 1.73 8.57
C GLY A 30 2.29 0.95 9.85
N ASP A 31 1.29 0.42 10.55
CA ASP A 31 1.54 -0.51 11.66
C ASP A 31 2.10 -1.84 11.14
N GLY A 32 3.38 -2.11 11.42
CA GLY A 32 4.06 -3.31 10.96
C GLY A 32 3.65 -4.59 11.69
N ALA A 33 3.20 -4.48 12.94
CA ALA A 33 2.68 -5.63 13.68
C ALA A 33 1.38 -6.12 13.04
N VAL A 34 0.46 -5.19 12.73
CA VAL A 34 -0.77 -5.56 12.01
C VAL A 34 -0.45 -6.06 10.60
N SER A 35 0.51 -5.44 9.91
CA SER A 35 0.97 -5.92 8.58
C SER A 35 1.45 -7.37 8.63
N LYS A 36 2.14 -7.76 9.70
CA LYS A 36 2.59 -9.13 9.94
C LYS A 36 1.42 -10.08 10.14
N ASP A 37 0.48 -9.71 10.98
CA ASP A 37 -0.67 -10.55 11.30
C ASP A 37 -1.53 -10.77 10.06
N PHE A 38 -1.84 -9.71 9.31
CA PHE A 38 -2.63 -9.79 8.07
C PHE A 38 -1.92 -10.59 6.98
N GLY A 39 -0.61 -10.36 6.78
CA GLY A 39 0.18 -11.07 5.77
C GLY A 39 0.29 -12.56 6.06
N THR A 40 0.53 -12.91 7.33
CA THR A 40 0.60 -14.30 7.78
C THR A 40 -0.75 -14.99 7.65
N ALA A 41 -1.84 -14.36 8.12
CA ALA A 41 -3.18 -14.92 8.04
C ALA A 41 -3.63 -15.15 6.59
N LEU A 42 -3.35 -14.19 5.69
CA LEU A 42 -3.65 -14.34 4.26
C LEU A 42 -2.89 -15.50 3.62
N ALA A 43 -1.62 -15.69 3.96
CA ALA A 43 -0.84 -16.82 3.47
C ALA A 43 -1.39 -18.15 3.99
N GLU A 44 -1.71 -18.25 5.27
CA GLU A 44 -2.25 -19.47 5.86
C GLU A 44 -3.61 -19.84 5.29
N GLY A 45 -4.52 -18.86 5.15
CA GLY A 45 -5.79 -19.07 4.49
C GLY A 45 -5.61 -19.56 3.05
N PHE A 46 -4.79 -18.86 2.25
CA PHE A 46 -4.57 -19.26 0.86
C PHE A 46 -3.92 -20.65 0.73
N ILE A 47 -3.01 -20.99 1.64
CA ILE A 47 -2.39 -22.32 1.70
C ILE A 47 -3.46 -23.39 1.98
N ASN A 48 -4.26 -23.20 3.03
CA ASN A 48 -5.20 -24.19 3.51
C ASN A 48 -6.40 -24.36 2.56
N ASP A 49 -6.95 -23.24 2.08
CA ASP A 49 -8.18 -23.22 1.29
C ASP A 49 -7.94 -23.50 -0.19
N TYR A 50 -6.73 -23.23 -0.69
CA TYR A 50 -6.43 -23.33 -2.12
C TYR A 50 -5.21 -24.21 -2.43
N LEU A 51 -4.01 -23.87 -1.95
CA LEU A 51 -2.77 -24.54 -2.42
C LEU A 51 -2.65 -26.00 -1.95
N ALA A 52 -3.21 -26.35 -0.80
CA ALA A 52 -3.20 -27.71 -0.28
C ALA A 52 -3.93 -28.69 -1.21
N THR A 53 -4.98 -28.23 -1.90
CA THR A 53 -5.76 -29.03 -2.86
C THR A 53 -5.38 -28.74 -4.31
N ASN A 54 -4.80 -27.56 -4.59
CA ASN A 54 -4.40 -27.11 -5.92
C ASN A 54 -2.91 -26.74 -5.91
N PRO A 55 -1.99 -27.73 -5.82
CA PRO A 55 -0.57 -27.45 -5.74
C PRO A 55 -0.08 -26.78 -7.03
N VAL A 56 0.59 -25.63 -6.86
CA VAL A 56 1.20 -24.91 -7.98
C VAL A 56 2.47 -25.64 -8.41
N THR A 57 2.55 -26.01 -9.70
CA THR A 57 3.68 -26.75 -10.28
C THR A 57 4.70 -25.87 -10.98
N ARG A 58 4.38 -24.58 -11.14
CA ARG A 58 5.24 -23.57 -11.79
C ARG A 58 5.90 -22.67 -10.74
N GLN A 59 6.98 -22.01 -11.12
CA GLN A 59 7.59 -20.96 -10.30
C GLN A 59 6.55 -19.88 -9.96
N ILE A 60 6.39 -19.58 -8.68
CA ILE A 60 5.50 -18.52 -8.20
C ILE A 60 6.23 -17.18 -8.23
N VAL A 61 5.54 -16.14 -8.68
CA VAL A 61 5.94 -14.73 -8.52
C VAL A 61 4.86 -13.97 -7.75
N VAL A 62 5.22 -13.42 -6.59
CA VAL A 62 4.34 -12.53 -5.83
C VAL A 62 4.60 -11.07 -6.23
N ILE A 63 3.52 -10.33 -6.46
CA ILE A 63 3.53 -8.97 -6.99
C ILE A 63 2.59 -8.13 -6.11
N SER A 64 3.14 -7.12 -5.43
CA SER A 64 2.34 -6.17 -4.65
C SER A 64 1.62 -5.16 -5.54
N SER A 65 0.67 -4.42 -4.96
CA SER A 65 0.04 -3.27 -5.63
C SER A 65 1.10 -2.30 -6.20
N PRO A 66 0.88 -1.72 -7.40
CA PRO A 66 1.83 -0.81 -8.03
C PRO A 66 2.13 0.44 -7.19
N TYR A 67 3.40 0.82 -7.14
CA TYR A 67 3.84 2.08 -6.52
C TYR A 67 5.00 2.70 -7.31
N SER A 68 5.28 3.98 -7.03
CA SER A 68 6.40 4.70 -7.61
C SER A 68 7.63 4.55 -6.71
N PHE A 69 7.90 5.54 -5.86
CA PHE A 69 9.02 5.50 -4.92
C PHE A 69 8.60 4.97 -3.54
N ILE A 70 7.54 5.53 -2.96
CA ILE A 70 7.09 5.15 -1.62
C ILE A 70 6.22 3.88 -1.70
N PRO A 71 6.53 2.82 -0.93
CA PRO A 71 5.71 1.60 -0.88
C PRO A 71 4.26 1.85 -0.41
N THR A 72 3.38 0.89 -0.66
CA THR A 72 2.02 0.84 -0.09
C THR A 72 2.02 0.09 1.24
N ALA A 73 0.94 0.21 2.02
CA ALA A 73 0.73 -0.64 3.22
C ALA A 73 0.74 -2.13 2.84
N THR A 74 0.09 -2.47 1.72
CA THR A 74 0.10 -3.82 1.12
C THR A 74 1.51 -4.37 0.89
N PHE A 75 2.50 -3.54 0.59
CA PHE A 75 3.88 -3.99 0.43
C PHE A 75 4.43 -4.63 1.72
N ALA A 76 4.18 -4.01 2.87
CA ALA A 76 4.57 -4.56 4.18
C ALA A 76 3.81 -5.85 4.51
N MET A 77 2.52 -5.93 4.20
CA MET A 77 1.73 -7.16 4.32
C MET A 77 2.26 -8.28 3.43
N LYS A 78 2.68 -7.94 2.21
CA LYS A 78 3.25 -8.87 1.23
C LYS A 78 4.54 -9.49 1.76
N ASP A 79 5.39 -8.76 2.49
CA ASP A 79 6.65 -9.33 3.02
C ASP A 79 6.35 -10.53 3.91
N TRP A 80 5.40 -10.38 4.82
CA TRP A 80 4.98 -11.42 5.74
C TRP A 80 4.21 -12.55 5.07
N PHE A 81 3.38 -12.24 4.07
CA PHE A 81 2.76 -13.26 3.21
C PHE A 81 3.82 -14.15 2.55
N VAL A 82 4.84 -13.53 1.94
CA VAL A 82 5.92 -14.24 1.24
C VAL A 82 6.74 -15.07 2.22
N TYR A 83 7.09 -14.54 3.40
CA TYR A 83 7.81 -15.31 4.41
C TYR A 83 7.04 -16.56 4.81
N ARG A 84 5.74 -16.42 5.12
CA ARG A 84 4.91 -17.56 5.52
C ARG A 84 4.75 -18.58 4.39
N LEU A 85 4.51 -18.12 3.16
CA LEU A 85 4.39 -18.99 1.99
C LEU A 85 5.70 -19.73 1.69
N ASN A 86 6.84 -19.07 1.79
CA ASN A 86 8.15 -19.69 1.57
C ASN A 86 8.48 -20.78 2.59
N HIS A 87 8.08 -20.61 3.85
CA HIS A 87 8.20 -21.69 4.85
C HIS A 87 7.45 -22.94 4.40
N TRP A 88 6.19 -22.79 4.00
CA TRP A 88 5.38 -23.91 3.54
C TRP A 88 5.92 -24.55 2.25
N LEU A 89 6.35 -23.74 1.27
CA LEU A 89 6.96 -24.24 0.03
C LEU A 89 8.24 -25.03 0.30
N ALA A 90 9.12 -24.51 1.17
CA ALA A 90 10.37 -25.17 1.53
C ALA A 90 10.12 -26.52 2.26
N GLU A 91 9.16 -26.58 3.17
CA GLU A 91 8.74 -27.81 3.85
C GLU A 91 8.21 -28.88 2.89
N LYS A 92 7.62 -28.45 1.76
CA LYS A 92 7.12 -29.33 0.69
C LYS A 92 8.16 -29.65 -0.38
N GLY A 93 9.38 -29.10 -0.28
CA GLY A 93 10.42 -29.26 -1.30
C GLY A 93 10.10 -28.56 -2.63
N LEU A 94 9.26 -27.51 -2.59
CA LEU A 94 8.86 -26.72 -3.75
C LEU A 94 9.74 -25.46 -3.90
N PRO A 95 9.87 -24.91 -5.12
CA PRO A 95 10.58 -23.65 -5.33
C PRO A 95 9.97 -22.51 -4.51
N VAL A 96 10.82 -21.76 -3.82
CA VAL A 96 10.41 -20.55 -3.10
C VAL A 96 9.94 -19.45 -4.05
N VAL A 97 9.12 -18.54 -3.53
CA VAL A 97 8.58 -17.38 -4.23
C VAL A 97 9.71 -16.51 -4.79
N GLN A 98 9.50 -16.04 -6.02
CA GLN A 98 10.21 -14.90 -6.57
C GLN A 98 9.34 -13.65 -6.47
N GLU A 99 9.95 -12.48 -6.50
CA GLU A 99 9.22 -11.22 -6.36
C GLU A 99 9.56 -10.27 -7.49
N THR A 100 8.58 -9.46 -7.88
CA THR A 100 8.80 -8.30 -8.75
C THR A 100 7.81 -7.20 -8.37
N LYS A 101 8.00 -6.01 -8.95
CA LYS A 101 7.08 -4.89 -8.74
C LYS A 101 6.52 -4.40 -10.07
N VAL A 102 5.28 -3.93 -10.02
CA VAL A 102 4.73 -3.10 -11.09
C VAL A 102 5.18 -1.67 -10.85
N HIS A 103 6.03 -1.17 -11.74
CA HIS A 103 6.47 0.22 -11.70
C HIS A 103 5.32 1.12 -12.17
N ARG A 104 4.94 2.08 -11.33
CA ARG A 104 3.98 3.12 -11.71
C ARG A 104 4.72 4.42 -12.05
N THR A 105 4.55 4.88 -13.28
CA THR A 105 4.96 6.23 -13.68
C THR A 105 3.76 7.15 -13.54
N ILE A 106 3.87 8.12 -12.63
CA ILE A 106 2.86 9.17 -12.45
C ILE A 106 3.12 10.23 -13.52
N THR A 107 2.18 10.38 -14.45
CA THR A 107 2.37 11.20 -15.64
C THR A 107 1.86 12.65 -15.49
N TYR A 108 1.40 13.03 -14.29
CA TYR A 108 0.72 14.32 -14.09
C TYR A 108 1.50 15.27 -13.18
N LYS A 109 1.67 16.48 -13.72
CA LYS A 109 2.31 17.65 -13.11
C LYS A 109 1.33 18.82 -12.90
N GLU A 110 0.03 18.68 -13.19
CA GLU A 110 -0.90 19.83 -13.26
C GLU A 110 -2.14 19.69 -12.36
N ASP A 111 -2.65 20.86 -11.96
CA ASP A 111 -3.45 21.18 -10.77
C ASP A 111 -4.69 20.32 -10.52
N TYR A 112 -4.70 19.67 -9.34
CA TYR A 112 -5.84 18.95 -8.78
C TYR A 112 -7.04 19.86 -8.42
N GLY A 113 -6.81 21.17 -8.32
CA GLY A 113 -7.80 22.14 -7.82
C GLY A 113 -8.97 22.42 -8.74
N GLU A 114 -8.81 22.25 -10.06
CA GLU A 114 -9.79 22.74 -11.06
C GLU A 114 -10.52 21.63 -11.85
N LEU A 115 -10.22 20.36 -11.60
CA LEU A 115 -10.66 19.27 -12.48
C LEU A 115 -12.01 18.65 -12.09
N ASN A 116 -12.91 18.54 -13.08
CA ASN A 116 -14.21 17.91 -12.96
C ASN A 116 -14.13 16.36 -12.98
N ALA A 117 -15.24 15.67 -12.70
CA ALA A 117 -15.29 14.22 -12.55
C ALA A 117 -14.84 13.44 -13.81
N GLU A 118 -15.13 13.96 -15.01
CA GLU A 118 -14.74 13.35 -16.28
C GLU A 118 -13.24 13.51 -16.56
N GLN A 119 -12.69 14.68 -16.26
CA GLN A 119 -11.25 14.94 -16.32
C GLN A 119 -10.48 14.06 -15.33
N ARG A 120 -10.97 13.87 -14.10
CA ARG A 120 -10.39 12.93 -13.13
C ARG A 120 -10.36 11.48 -13.64
N MET A 121 -11.38 11.05 -14.38
CA MET A 121 -11.42 9.72 -15.01
C MET A 121 -10.40 9.57 -16.14
N ASN A 122 -10.23 10.59 -16.98
CA ASN A 122 -9.21 10.62 -18.03
C ASN A 122 -7.79 10.66 -17.44
N LEU A 123 -7.61 11.28 -16.27
CA LEU A 123 -6.33 11.28 -15.55
C LEU A 123 -5.95 9.88 -15.02
N ILE A 124 -6.89 9.10 -14.52
CA ILE A 124 -6.61 7.70 -14.11
C ILE A 124 -6.20 6.86 -15.34
N GLY A 125 -6.59 7.28 -16.55
CA GLY A 125 -6.30 6.63 -17.81
C GLY A 125 -4.85 6.69 -18.31
N ASN A 126 -4.03 7.69 -17.91
CA ASN A 126 -2.64 7.79 -18.39
C ASN A 126 -1.58 7.34 -17.38
N ASP A 127 -1.96 6.69 -16.27
CA ASP A 127 -0.97 5.96 -15.48
C ASP A 127 -0.30 4.90 -16.35
N ARG A 128 1.02 4.99 -16.49
CA ARG A 128 1.80 3.98 -17.19
C ARG A 128 2.33 2.98 -16.18
N PHE A 129 1.92 1.73 -16.35
CA PHE A 129 2.45 0.60 -15.59
C PHE A 129 3.52 -0.08 -16.41
N HIS A 130 4.64 -0.42 -15.78
CA HIS A 130 5.71 -1.19 -16.38
C HIS A 130 6.02 -2.42 -15.55
N ILE A 131 6.12 -3.56 -16.23
CA ILE A 131 6.42 -4.86 -15.64
C ILE A 131 7.33 -5.64 -16.59
N ASP A 132 8.27 -6.41 -16.04
CA ASP A 132 9.19 -7.23 -16.82
C ASP A 132 8.48 -8.48 -17.33
N LYS A 133 8.00 -8.44 -18.58
CA LYS A 133 7.30 -9.57 -19.22
C LYS A 133 8.17 -10.81 -19.34
N ASP A 134 9.43 -10.64 -19.72
CA ASP A 134 10.33 -11.76 -20.01
C ASP A 134 10.60 -12.54 -18.73
N PHE A 135 10.82 -11.82 -17.62
CA PHE A 135 10.92 -12.42 -16.30
C PHE A 135 9.68 -13.22 -15.90
N LEU A 136 8.48 -12.80 -16.30
CA LEU A 136 7.23 -13.45 -15.89
C LEU A 136 6.84 -14.65 -16.75
N THR A 137 7.45 -14.84 -17.91
CA THR A 137 7.04 -15.88 -18.87
C THR A 137 7.06 -17.28 -18.23
N GLY A 138 5.95 -18.02 -18.36
CA GLY A 138 5.82 -19.40 -17.87
C GLY A 138 5.65 -19.56 -16.35
N LYS A 139 5.47 -18.46 -15.61
CA LYS A 139 5.31 -18.47 -14.14
C LYS A 139 3.85 -18.37 -13.70
N THR A 140 3.57 -18.68 -12.44
CA THR A 140 2.28 -18.40 -11.81
C THR A 140 2.37 -17.06 -11.09
N LEU A 141 1.45 -16.14 -11.37
CA LEU A 141 1.46 -14.78 -10.82
C LEU A 141 0.46 -14.65 -9.69
N ILE A 142 0.90 -14.10 -8.56
CA ILE A 142 0.06 -13.78 -7.43
C ILE A 142 0.09 -12.26 -7.25
N PHE A 143 -1.01 -11.59 -7.60
CA PHE A 143 -1.19 -10.17 -7.31
C PHE A 143 -1.87 -10.02 -5.96
N LEU A 144 -1.26 -9.25 -5.07
CA LEU A 144 -1.73 -9.09 -3.69
C LEU A 144 -2.16 -7.65 -3.45
N ASP A 145 -3.37 -7.48 -2.94
CA ASP A 145 -3.92 -6.19 -2.49
C ASP A 145 -4.62 -6.33 -1.14
N ASP A 146 -4.95 -5.23 -0.49
CA ASP A 146 -5.56 -5.28 0.84
C ASP A 146 -7.06 -5.57 0.82
N ILE A 147 -7.85 -4.83 0.05
CA ILE A 147 -9.30 -5.02 0.02
C ILE A 147 -9.89 -4.87 -1.38
N ARG A 148 -10.82 -5.75 -1.72
CA ARG A 148 -11.61 -5.68 -2.96
C ARG A 148 -12.99 -5.09 -2.67
N ILE A 149 -13.21 -3.83 -3.02
CA ILE A 149 -14.52 -3.16 -2.86
C ILE A 149 -15.31 -3.17 -4.16
N THR A 150 -14.77 -2.54 -5.21
CA THR A 150 -15.44 -2.42 -6.52
C THR A 150 -14.77 -3.23 -7.63
N GLY A 151 -13.65 -3.89 -7.33
CA GLY A 151 -12.79 -4.58 -8.30
C GLY A 151 -12.08 -3.65 -9.30
N SER A 152 -12.02 -2.33 -9.05
CA SER A 152 -11.34 -1.37 -9.93
C SER A 152 -9.84 -1.68 -10.08
N HIS A 153 -9.18 -2.05 -8.99
CA HIS A 153 -7.77 -2.44 -9.00
C HIS A 153 -7.52 -3.70 -9.85
N GLU A 154 -8.36 -4.72 -9.68
CA GLU A 154 -8.32 -5.93 -10.50
C GLU A 154 -8.47 -5.64 -11.99
N ARG A 155 -9.47 -4.82 -12.35
CA ARG A 155 -9.66 -4.41 -13.76
C ARG A 155 -8.44 -3.70 -14.33
N MET A 156 -7.78 -2.85 -13.53
CA MET A 156 -6.54 -2.17 -13.93
C MET A 156 -5.40 -3.17 -14.16
N ILE A 157 -5.18 -4.10 -13.23
CA ILE A 157 -4.16 -5.16 -13.36
C ILE A 157 -4.44 -6.03 -14.60
N MET A 158 -5.69 -6.45 -14.80
CA MET A 158 -6.06 -7.27 -15.96
C MET A 158 -5.92 -6.50 -17.29
N LYS A 159 -6.14 -5.19 -17.29
CA LYS A 159 -5.84 -4.34 -18.46
C LYS A 159 -4.34 -4.32 -18.75
N MET A 160 -3.49 -4.22 -17.73
CA MET A 160 -2.03 -4.32 -17.88
C MET A 160 -1.62 -5.69 -18.40
N VAL A 161 -2.10 -6.78 -17.79
CA VAL A 161 -1.85 -8.17 -18.24
C VAL A 161 -2.18 -8.34 -19.72
N LYS A 162 -3.34 -7.84 -20.16
CA LYS A 162 -3.74 -7.88 -21.57
C LYS A 162 -2.84 -7.03 -22.46
N ALA A 163 -2.50 -5.81 -22.03
CA ALA A 163 -1.64 -4.89 -22.80
C ALA A 163 -0.23 -5.44 -23.01
N TYR A 164 0.31 -6.15 -22.02
CA TYR A 164 1.60 -6.82 -22.10
C TYR A 164 1.53 -8.21 -22.76
N GLY A 165 0.33 -8.73 -23.01
CA GLY A 165 0.14 -10.06 -23.59
C GLY A 165 0.76 -11.16 -22.71
N LEU A 166 0.56 -11.06 -21.40
CA LEU A 166 0.91 -12.09 -20.43
C LEU A 166 -0.12 -13.22 -20.54
N ASP A 167 0.31 -14.48 -20.56
CA ASP A 167 -0.54 -15.67 -20.71
C ASP A 167 -0.56 -16.57 -19.46
N ASN A 168 0.06 -16.09 -18.39
CA ASN A 168 0.23 -16.75 -17.10
C ASN A 168 -1.08 -17.21 -16.45
N ASP A 169 -0.97 -18.15 -15.52
CA ASP A 169 -2.00 -18.37 -14.52
C ASP A 169 -1.89 -17.30 -13.45
N ILE A 170 -3.01 -16.64 -13.14
CA ILE A 170 -3.05 -15.44 -12.32
C ILE A 170 -3.97 -15.68 -11.13
N HIS A 171 -3.47 -15.37 -9.94
CA HIS A 171 -4.24 -15.31 -8.72
C HIS A 171 -4.31 -13.87 -8.22
N MET A 172 -5.53 -13.37 -8.04
CA MET A 172 -5.81 -12.09 -7.40
C MET A 172 -6.15 -12.38 -5.94
N LEU A 173 -5.27 -11.99 -5.03
CA LEU A 173 -5.39 -12.23 -3.60
C LEU A 173 -5.70 -10.94 -2.86
N TYR A 174 -6.70 -11.02 -1.97
CA TYR A 174 -7.12 -9.92 -1.13
C TYR A 174 -7.20 -10.36 0.33
N PHE A 175 -6.85 -9.48 1.27
CA PHE A 175 -7.13 -9.75 2.68
C PHE A 175 -8.64 -9.77 2.94
N ALA A 176 -9.39 -8.86 2.31
CA ALA A 176 -10.85 -8.84 2.42
C ALA A 176 -11.54 -8.49 1.10
N GLU A 177 -12.82 -8.87 0.98
CA GLU A 177 -13.67 -8.58 -0.16
C GLU A 177 -15.08 -8.17 0.27
N LEU A 178 -15.59 -7.09 -0.33
CA LEU A 178 -16.99 -6.69 -0.18
C LEU A 178 -17.90 -7.56 -1.06
N MET A 179 -18.58 -8.52 -0.44
CA MET A 179 -19.48 -9.44 -1.13
C MET A 179 -20.88 -8.85 -1.32
N ASN A 180 -21.31 -8.01 -0.37
CA ASN A 180 -22.63 -7.40 -0.40
C ASN A 180 -22.63 -6.12 -1.26
N LYS A 181 -23.28 -6.19 -2.42
CA LYS A 181 -23.39 -5.09 -3.39
C LYS A 181 -24.30 -3.94 -2.92
N ASP A 182 -25.12 -4.16 -1.90
CA ASP A 182 -26.00 -3.14 -1.35
C ASP A 182 -25.27 -2.22 -0.35
N ILE A 183 -24.09 -2.63 0.12
CA ILE A 183 -23.23 -1.80 0.96
C ILE A 183 -22.53 -0.77 0.07
N HIS A 184 -22.62 0.49 0.47
CA HIS A 184 -22.00 1.58 -0.27
C HIS A 184 -20.46 1.44 -0.23
N PRO A 185 -19.74 1.67 -1.35
CA PRO A 185 -18.28 1.56 -1.41
C PRO A 185 -17.49 2.48 -0.43
N ASN A 186 -18.16 3.42 0.23
CA ASN A 186 -17.53 4.29 1.24
C ASN A 186 -17.16 3.54 2.52
N VAL A 187 -17.59 2.29 2.68
CA VAL A 187 -17.13 1.39 3.75
C VAL A 187 -15.60 1.27 3.77
N GLU A 188 -14.94 1.37 2.62
CA GLU A 188 -13.47 1.42 2.57
C GLU A 188 -12.92 2.64 3.29
N ASN A 189 -13.57 3.80 3.12
CA ASN A 189 -13.16 5.04 3.78
C ASN A 189 -13.40 4.96 5.29
N TYR A 190 -14.52 4.35 5.70
CA TYR A 190 -14.76 4.05 7.11
C TYR A 190 -13.65 3.20 7.71
N LEU A 191 -13.28 2.09 7.05
CA LEU A 191 -12.20 1.20 7.49
C LEU A 191 -10.84 1.91 7.51
N ASN A 192 -10.50 2.65 6.45
CA ASN A 192 -9.23 3.36 6.35
C ASN A 192 -8.99 4.30 7.53
N TYR A 193 -10.02 5.02 7.97
CA TYR A 193 -9.94 6.03 9.02
C TYR A 193 -10.63 5.59 10.31
N HIS A 194 -10.80 4.28 10.56
CA HIS A 194 -11.51 3.81 11.75
C HIS A 194 -10.81 4.25 13.05
N HIS A 195 -9.49 4.00 13.16
CA HIS A 195 -8.64 4.44 14.26
C HIS A 195 -8.12 5.86 14.05
N VAL A 196 -7.56 6.14 12.86
CA VAL A 196 -6.88 7.42 12.59
C VAL A 196 -7.89 8.51 12.22
N LYS A 197 -8.29 9.32 13.21
CA LYS A 197 -9.18 10.48 13.01
C LYS A 197 -8.46 11.82 12.85
N SER A 198 -7.19 11.88 13.24
CA SER A 198 -6.35 13.09 13.18
C SER A 198 -4.88 12.70 13.07
N ILE A 199 -4.02 13.66 12.72
CA ILE A 199 -2.57 13.44 12.61
C ILE A 199 -1.93 12.94 13.91
N PHE A 200 -2.50 13.32 15.07
CA PHE A 200 -2.00 12.90 16.38
C PHE A 200 -2.27 11.41 16.69
N HIS A 201 -3.27 10.79 16.05
CA HIS A 201 -3.47 9.34 16.11
C HIS A 201 -2.42 8.54 15.33
N LEU A 202 -1.44 9.20 14.70
CA LEU A 202 -0.31 8.50 14.10
C LEU A 202 0.81 8.25 15.11
N GLU A 203 0.81 8.91 16.26
CA GLU A 203 1.92 8.81 17.21
C GLU A 203 2.10 7.39 17.76
N ASP A 204 1.01 6.73 18.14
CA ASP A 204 1.05 5.36 18.65
C ASP A 204 1.43 4.34 17.57
N ILE A 205 1.09 4.61 16.30
CA ILE A 205 1.52 3.81 15.15
C ILE A 205 3.02 4.00 14.88
N ILE A 206 3.51 5.25 14.85
CA ILE A 206 4.92 5.57 14.60
C ILE A 206 5.81 5.04 15.74
N LYS A 207 5.33 5.13 16.98
CA LYS A 207 6.05 4.70 18.19
C LYS A 207 5.87 3.19 18.50
N SER A 208 5.15 2.43 17.66
CA SER A 208 4.86 1.00 17.87
C SER A 208 6.09 0.08 17.81
N GLY A 209 7.24 0.58 17.30
CA GLY A 209 8.50 -0.16 17.22
C GLY A 209 8.71 -0.94 15.90
N ASP A 210 7.67 -1.13 15.09
CA ASP A 210 7.76 -1.72 13.75
C ASP A 210 7.04 -0.87 12.69
N PHE A 211 7.16 0.46 12.82
CA PHE A 211 6.52 1.39 11.89
C PHE A 211 7.07 1.25 10.45
N ARG A 212 6.16 1.15 9.47
CA ARG A 212 6.45 1.04 8.04
C ARG A 212 5.88 2.24 7.28
N ILE A 213 6.76 3.19 6.95
CA ILE A 213 6.37 4.37 6.16
C ILE A 213 5.82 3.94 4.80
N ASN A 214 4.71 4.56 4.40
CA ASN A 214 4.02 4.24 3.14
C ASN A 214 3.40 5.49 2.50
N THR A 215 2.95 5.37 1.26
CA THR A 215 2.46 6.52 0.49
C THR A 215 1.24 7.20 1.13
N ARG A 216 0.37 6.47 1.84
CA ARG A 216 -0.83 7.06 2.47
C ARG A 216 -0.44 7.97 3.62
N ILE A 217 0.42 7.50 4.53
CA ILE A 217 0.82 8.31 5.70
C ILE A 217 1.58 9.57 5.28
N VAL A 218 2.47 9.48 4.29
CA VAL A 218 3.21 10.66 3.78
C VAL A 218 2.23 11.69 3.22
N LYS A 219 1.29 11.27 2.35
CA LYS A 219 0.26 12.18 1.82
C LYS A 219 -0.64 12.76 2.91
N TYR A 220 -1.04 11.93 3.86
CA TYR A 220 -1.93 12.36 4.95
C TYR A 220 -1.28 13.43 5.82
N ILE A 221 -0.01 13.23 6.19
CA ILE A 221 0.77 14.21 6.96
C ILE A 221 0.98 15.50 6.16
N LEU A 222 1.46 15.41 4.92
CA LEU A 222 1.76 16.60 4.11
C LEU A 222 0.53 17.41 3.71
N ASN A 223 -0.64 16.77 3.61
CA ASN A 223 -1.90 17.43 3.27
C ASN A 223 -2.66 17.94 4.51
N TYR A 224 -2.09 17.80 5.71
CA TYR A 224 -2.72 18.28 6.94
C TYR A 224 -2.61 19.80 7.05
N SER A 225 -3.46 20.43 7.87
CA SER A 225 -3.37 21.87 8.12
C SER A 225 -1.99 22.22 8.70
N PHE A 226 -1.44 23.37 8.29
CA PHE A 226 -0.12 23.80 8.72
C PHE A 226 0.03 23.81 10.25
N ASP A 227 -0.94 24.36 10.97
CA ASP A 227 -0.91 24.43 12.44
C ASP A 227 -0.88 23.05 13.11
N GLY A 228 -1.65 22.09 12.58
CA GLY A 228 -1.65 20.72 13.11
C GLY A 228 -0.39 19.96 12.73
N PHE A 229 0.11 20.21 11.51
CA PHE A 229 1.32 19.62 10.99
C PHE A 229 2.57 20.08 11.73
N SER A 230 2.75 21.39 11.94
CA SER A 230 3.92 21.95 12.63
C SER A 230 4.02 21.39 14.05
N LEU A 231 2.92 21.43 14.80
CA LEU A 231 2.84 20.84 16.14
C LEU A 231 3.14 19.34 16.13
N PHE A 232 2.63 18.59 15.14
CA PHE A 232 2.90 17.16 15.04
C PHE A 232 4.38 16.88 14.79
N ILE A 233 5.00 17.55 13.81
CA ILE A 233 6.39 17.35 13.40
C ILE A 233 7.37 17.76 14.50
N GLU A 234 7.10 18.85 15.22
CA GLU A 234 7.92 19.28 16.37
C GLU A 234 7.98 18.23 17.49
N ASN A 235 6.97 17.37 17.59
CA ASN A 235 6.91 16.26 18.54
C ASN A 235 7.48 14.94 18.00
N GLN A 236 8.00 14.92 16.76
CA GLN A 236 8.65 13.74 16.17
C GLN A 236 10.17 13.78 16.33
N SER A 237 10.79 12.61 16.19
CA SER A 237 12.24 12.51 16.11
C SER A 237 12.77 13.12 14.81
N ALA A 238 13.98 13.67 14.85
CA ALA A 238 14.68 14.16 13.65
C ALA A 238 14.80 13.07 12.57
N ALA A 239 15.04 11.82 12.98
CA ALA A 239 15.11 10.68 12.05
C ALA A 239 13.78 10.43 11.32
N PHE A 240 12.64 10.57 12.00
CA PHE A 240 11.33 10.46 11.36
C PHE A 240 11.09 11.63 10.39
N ALA A 241 11.38 12.87 10.81
CA ALA A 241 11.21 14.05 9.96
C ALA A 241 12.08 13.96 8.68
N GLU A 242 13.33 13.52 8.82
CA GLU A 242 14.23 13.25 7.71
C GLU A 242 13.70 12.14 6.79
N GLN A 243 13.22 11.03 7.36
CA GLN A 243 12.63 9.95 6.57
C GLN A 243 11.40 10.42 5.79
N LEU A 244 10.49 11.16 6.43
CA LEU A 244 9.30 11.74 5.80
C LEU A 244 9.69 12.67 4.64
N TYR A 245 10.66 13.55 4.86
CA TYR A 245 11.17 14.47 3.84
C TYR A 245 11.75 13.72 2.63
N ASN A 246 12.64 12.75 2.87
CA ASN A 246 13.27 11.96 1.82
C ASN A 246 12.26 11.11 1.04
N MET A 247 11.27 10.52 1.73
CA MET A 247 10.18 9.79 1.06
C MET A 247 9.37 10.71 0.14
N ALA A 248 9.03 11.91 0.62
CA ALA A 248 8.31 12.91 -0.17
C ALA A 248 9.11 13.35 -1.41
N LEU A 249 10.40 13.64 -1.25
CA LEU A 249 11.28 14.01 -2.36
C LEU A 249 11.38 12.89 -3.40
N GLY A 250 11.61 11.65 -2.96
CA GLY A 250 11.74 10.51 -3.86
C GLY A 250 10.47 10.23 -4.67
N ASN A 251 9.29 10.60 -4.14
CA ASN A 251 8.02 10.48 -4.85
C ASN A 251 7.61 11.76 -5.61
N GLY A 252 8.50 12.76 -5.70
CA GLY A 252 8.26 14.00 -6.43
C GLY A 252 7.30 14.98 -5.76
N TYR A 253 6.99 14.81 -4.47
CA TYR A 253 5.98 15.64 -3.79
C TYR A 253 6.39 17.10 -3.60
N HIS A 254 7.67 17.42 -3.76
CA HIS A 254 8.15 18.81 -3.79
C HIS A 254 7.64 19.60 -5.01
N THR A 255 7.06 18.96 -6.02
CA THR A 255 6.45 19.63 -7.17
C THR A 255 4.93 19.82 -7.02
N ILE A 256 4.35 19.51 -5.86
CA ILE A 256 2.92 19.60 -5.60
C ILE A 256 2.66 20.79 -4.67
N GLU A 257 1.97 21.81 -5.17
CA GLU A 257 1.70 23.07 -4.45
C GLU A 257 1.04 22.83 -3.08
N ALA A 258 0.07 21.92 -3.02
CA ALA A 258 -0.63 21.58 -1.78
C ALA A 258 0.29 21.06 -0.66
N TYR A 259 1.51 20.60 -0.98
CA TYR A 259 2.49 20.10 0.00
C TYR A 259 3.63 21.09 0.26
N GLU A 260 3.73 22.18 -0.48
CA GLU A 260 4.88 23.09 -0.46
C GLU A 260 5.12 23.68 0.93
N GLN A 261 4.06 24.17 1.59
CA GLN A 261 4.16 24.81 2.89
C GLN A 261 4.73 23.86 3.95
N ASN A 262 4.14 22.66 4.06
CA ASN A 262 4.54 21.65 5.03
C ASN A 262 5.94 21.06 4.72
N LEU A 263 6.28 20.86 3.44
CA LEU A 263 7.61 20.39 3.05
C LEU A 263 8.70 21.42 3.31
N THR A 264 8.41 22.71 3.10
CA THR A 264 9.35 23.80 3.36
C THR A 264 9.66 23.89 4.86
N PHE A 265 8.64 23.71 5.70
CA PHE A 265 8.82 23.69 7.16
C PHE A 265 9.76 22.55 7.61
N ILE A 266 9.56 21.32 7.14
CA ILE A 266 10.49 20.21 7.46
C ILE A 266 11.90 20.53 6.95
N LYS A 267 12.02 21.04 5.73
CA LYS A 267 13.32 21.40 5.14
C LYS A 267 14.06 22.41 6.01
N GLN A 268 13.38 23.42 6.53
CA GLN A 268 13.97 24.43 7.42
C GLN A 268 14.44 23.80 8.73
N GLN A 269 13.63 22.94 9.35
CA GLN A 269 14.02 22.24 10.58
C GLN A 269 15.21 21.30 10.41
N LEU A 270 15.39 20.70 9.23
CA LEU A 270 16.51 19.79 8.94
C LEU A 270 17.79 20.50 8.52
N LEU A 271 17.68 21.65 7.82
CA LEU A 271 18.84 22.36 7.25
C LEU A 271 19.34 23.54 8.09
N GLU A 272 18.55 24.02 9.04
CA GLU A 272 19.00 25.05 9.98
C GLU A 272 19.31 24.39 11.33
N PRO A 273 20.59 24.30 11.73
CA PRO A 273 20.93 23.87 13.08
C PRO A 273 20.24 24.81 14.06
N SER A 274 19.70 24.24 15.14
CA SER A 274 19.09 25.03 16.21
C SER A 274 20.01 26.20 16.57
N ALA A 275 19.43 27.40 16.73
CA ALA A 275 20.19 28.60 17.09
C ALA A 275 21.01 28.47 18.39
N LEU A 276 20.84 27.38 19.14
CA LEU A 276 21.60 27.01 20.33
C LEU A 276 23.01 26.48 20.03
N GLU A 277 23.28 25.89 18.85
CA GLU A 277 24.65 25.48 18.47
C GLU A 277 25.50 26.68 18.02
N LYS A 278 24.87 27.74 17.50
CA LYS A 278 25.56 28.97 17.06
C LYS A 278 25.95 29.93 18.20
N MET A 279 25.54 29.66 19.44
CA MET A 279 25.90 30.45 20.61
C MET A 279 27.01 29.80 21.46
N GLY A 280 27.57 28.68 21.01
CA GLY A 280 28.59 27.90 21.71
C GLY A 280 30.00 27.91 21.11
N GLU A 281 30.25 28.67 20.05
CA GLU A 281 31.58 28.86 19.45
C GLU A 281 32.16 30.26 19.74
#